data_AF-A0A4P2QA93-F1
#
_entry.id   AF-A0A4P2QA93-F1
#
_cell.length_a   1.000
_cell.length_b   1.000
_cell.length_c   1.000
_cell.angle_alpha   90.00
_cell.angle_beta   90.00
_cell.angle_gamma   90.00
#
_symmetry.space_group_name_H-M   'P 1'
#
loop_
_entity.id
_entity.type
_entity.pdbx_description
1 polymer ?
#
loop_
_entity_poly.entity_id
_entity_poly.type
_entity_poly.pdbx_seq_one_letter_code
_entity_poly.pdbx_strand_id
1 'polypeptide(L)'
;MLFSRSARTSLASAALPCAALLVGCADPVGRYEDFIARDTAAREGQGAGEGGGAGGDAPCALPEAGAADGDFLFSLSAYLSPRTPIVFLAKLATEARDGGLGFSLRFQPLEAADRRTPTGTPVDVGPYEAGADGAFTAALPTITVPGNANPISGSDLEATITLTGSLCAPADFVCGDVTGTVARPLRLDLADSTFAMDRITDPTSYPAPVIDCERRPALPLE
;
A
#
# COMPACT_ATOMS: atom_id res chain seq x y z
N MET A 1 6.47 -37.13 80.43
CA MET A 1 6.14 -36.08 81.42
C MET A 1 5.25 -35.09 80.70
N LEU A 2 3.92 -35.03 80.90
CA LEU A 2 3.11 -34.77 82.11
C LEU A 2 2.60 -33.32 82.13
N PHE A 3 1.26 -33.22 82.06
CA PHE A 3 0.32 -32.15 82.45
C PHE A 3 0.22 -30.87 81.56
N SER A 4 -0.96 -30.48 81.01
CA SER A 4 -2.26 -30.10 81.62
C SER A 4 -2.12 -28.77 82.40
N ARG A 5 -2.91 -27.69 82.25
CA ARG A 5 -4.38 -27.53 82.09
C ARG A 5 -4.75 -26.05 81.79
N SER A 6 -5.85 -25.86 81.05
CA SER A 6 -6.98 -24.91 81.22
C SER A 6 -6.80 -23.50 81.84
N ALA A 7 -7.35 -22.45 81.19
CA ALA A 7 -8.72 -21.95 81.42
C ALA A 7 -9.03 -20.53 80.85
N ARG A 8 -10.18 -20.45 80.14
CA ARG A 8 -11.25 -19.41 80.17
C ARG A 8 -11.05 -18.00 79.58
N THR A 9 -11.66 -17.82 78.40
CA THR A 9 -12.71 -16.83 78.03
C THR A 9 -12.74 -15.44 78.69
N SER A 10 -12.73 -14.40 77.86
CA SER A 10 -13.79 -13.37 77.87
C SER A 10 -13.85 -12.59 76.55
N LEU A 11 -15.09 -12.34 76.09
CA LEU A 11 -15.47 -11.58 74.91
C LEU A 11 -15.14 -10.08 75.06
N ALA A 12 -14.82 -9.43 73.94
CA ALA A 12 -15.26 -8.06 73.69
C ALA A 12 -15.41 -7.83 72.18
N SER A 13 -16.67 -7.71 71.76
CA SER A 13 -17.08 -7.19 70.45
C SER A 13 -16.61 -5.75 70.27
N ALA A 14 -16.05 -5.44 69.11
CA ALA A 14 -16.02 -4.09 68.57
C ALA A 14 -16.23 -4.16 67.05
N ALA A 15 -17.05 -3.24 66.56
CA ALA A 15 -17.77 -3.29 65.30
C ALA A 15 -17.15 -2.37 64.23
N LEU A 16 -17.32 -2.75 62.95
CA LEU A 16 -17.32 -1.95 61.69
C LEU A 16 -16.01 -1.20 61.28
N PRO A 17 -15.82 -0.79 59.99
CA PRO A 17 -16.64 -0.99 58.78
C PRO A 17 -15.87 -1.49 57.52
N CYS A 18 -16.65 -1.78 56.47
CA CYS A 18 -16.27 -2.02 55.08
C CYS A 18 -15.22 -1.03 54.52
N ALA A 19 -14.13 -1.56 53.95
CA ALA A 19 -13.39 -0.87 52.90
C ALA A 19 -13.96 -1.30 51.55
N ALA A 20 -14.84 -0.46 51.00
CA ALA A 20 -15.32 -0.59 49.63
C ALA A 20 -14.15 -0.44 48.66
N LEU A 21 -13.88 -1.50 47.88
CA LEU A 21 -13.12 -1.39 46.65
C LEU A 21 -13.92 -0.46 45.72
N LEU A 22 -13.52 0.80 45.63
CA LEU A 22 -14.00 1.72 44.61
C LEU A 22 -13.54 1.18 43.26
N VAL A 23 -14.42 0.40 42.63
CA VAL A 23 -14.45 0.23 41.18
C VAL A 23 -14.67 1.64 40.63
N GLY A 24 -13.57 2.31 40.25
CA GLY A 24 -13.65 3.53 39.47
C GLY A 24 -14.44 3.21 38.22
N CYS A 25 -15.66 3.75 38.13
CA CYS A 25 -16.48 3.64 36.93
C CYS A 25 -15.61 4.09 35.75
N ALA A 26 -15.43 3.21 34.76
CA ALA A 26 -14.96 3.66 33.46
C ALA A 26 -15.92 4.77 33.02
N ASP A 27 -15.37 5.93 32.65
CA ASP A 27 -16.13 7.04 32.10
C ASP A 27 -16.14 6.88 30.57
N PRO A 28 -17.15 6.19 29.99
CA PRO A 28 -17.23 6.01 28.55
C PRO A 28 -17.47 7.33 27.83
N VAL A 29 -18.08 8.31 28.49
CA VAL A 29 -18.42 9.60 27.87
C VAL A 29 -17.17 10.44 27.72
N GLY A 30 -16.36 10.59 28.77
CA GLY A 30 -15.07 11.30 28.68
C GLY A 30 -14.13 10.66 27.65
N ARG A 31 -14.12 9.32 27.55
CA ARG A 31 -13.30 8.60 26.55
C ARG A 31 -13.78 8.81 25.11
N TYR A 32 -15.08 8.97 24.93
CA TYR A 32 -15.68 9.26 23.62
C TYR A 32 -15.44 10.72 23.20
N GLU A 33 -15.59 11.67 24.13
CA GLU A 33 -15.27 13.08 23.88
C GLU A 33 -13.77 13.28 23.59
N ASP A 34 -12.88 12.59 24.32
CA ASP A 34 -11.44 12.57 24.03
C ASP A 34 -11.11 11.98 22.65
N PHE A 35 -11.91 11.02 22.17
CA PHE A 35 -11.77 10.49 20.81
C PHE A 35 -12.22 11.53 19.78
N ILE A 36 -13.38 12.16 19.96
CA ILE A 36 -13.86 13.23 19.06
C ILE A 36 -12.89 14.40 19.03
N ALA A 37 -12.35 14.82 20.17
CA ALA A 37 -11.39 15.91 20.24
C ALA A 37 -10.09 15.58 19.48
N ARG A 38 -9.59 14.34 19.60
CA ARG A 38 -8.41 13.88 18.85
C ARG A 38 -8.68 13.71 17.36
N ASP A 39 -9.85 13.17 16.99
CA ASP A 39 -10.27 13.01 15.59
C ASP A 39 -10.45 14.38 14.91
N THR A 40 -11.09 15.33 15.59
CA THR A 40 -11.27 16.70 15.09
C THR A 40 -9.93 17.41 14.98
N ALA A 41 -9.06 17.32 16.00
CA ALA A 41 -7.72 17.91 15.93
C ALA A 41 -6.83 17.26 14.85
N ALA A 42 -6.99 15.96 14.57
CA ALA A 42 -6.29 15.31 13.47
C ALA A 42 -6.78 15.82 12.10
N ARG A 43 -8.10 16.02 11.93
CA ARG A 43 -8.68 16.60 10.71
C ARG A 43 -8.32 18.08 10.53
N GLU A 44 -8.31 18.86 11.61
CA GLU A 44 -7.94 20.29 11.55
C GLU A 44 -6.43 20.48 11.39
N GLY A 45 -5.60 19.59 11.96
CA GLY A 45 -4.16 19.53 11.73
C GLY A 45 -3.75 19.08 10.33
N GLN A 46 -4.64 18.39 9.60
CA GLN A 46 -4.49 18.05 8.18
C GLN A 46 -4.79 19.24 7.24
N GLY A 47 -5.22 20.39 7.75
CA GLY A 47 -5.39 21.63 6.99
C GLY A 47 -4.09 22.43 6.77
N ALA A 48 -2.96 22.01 7.33
CA ALA A 48 -1.68 22.69 7.21
C ALA A 48 -0.51 21.69 7.20
N GLY A 49 -0.45 20.86 6.16
CA GLY A 49 0.70 20.00 5.91
C GLY A 49 0.50 19.14 4.67
N GLU A 50 1.29 19.41 3.62
CA GLU A 50 1.43 18.55 2.44
C GLU A 50 1.64 17.09 2.86
N GLY A 51 0.61 16.28 2.62
CA GLY A 51 0.59 14.86 2.95
C GLY A 51 -0.68 14.25 2.40
N GLY A 52 -0.66 13.89 1.11
CA GLY A 52 -1.78 13.29 0.39
C GLY A 52 -2.13 11.92 0.94
N GLY A 53 -3.00 11.92 1.96
CA GLY A 53 -3.72 10.75 2.42
C GLY A 53 -4.89 10.42 1.50
N ALA A 54 -5.25 9.14 1.49
CA ALA A 54 -6.40 8.53 0.83
C ALA A 54 -7.60 9.51 0.70
N GLY A 55 -7.85 9.99 -0.52
CA GLY A 55 -8.87 10.98 -0.83
C GLY A 55 -9.83 10.44 -1.86
N GLY A 56 -11.13 10.51 -1.56
CA GLY A 56 -12.20 10.10 -2.47
C GLY A 56 -12.17 10.82 -3.81
N ASP A 57 -12.94 10.27 -4.75
CA ASP A 57 -13.15 10.61 -6.17
C ASP A 57 -13.43 12.10 -6.48
N ALA A 58 -12.54 12.99 -6.07
CA ALA A 58 -12.45 14.31 -6.66
C ALA A 58 -11.71 14.15 -7.99
N PRO A 59 -12.30 14.56 -9.13
CA PRO A 59 -11.62 14.50 -10.42
C PRO A 59 -10.30 15.27 -10.31
N CYS A 60 -9.19 14.62 -10.65
CA CYS A 60 -7.90 15.28 -10.69
C CYS A 60 -7.65 15.88 -12.07
N ALA A 61 -6.77 16.88 -12.14
CA ALA A 61 -6.40 17.46 -13.42
C ALA A 61 -5.55 16.44 -14.22
N LEU A 62 -5.98 16.12 -15.44
CA LEU A 62 -5.16 15.36 -16.38
C LEU A 62 -3.88 16.12 -16.71
N PRO A 63 -2.73 15.43 -16.82
CA PRO A 63 -1.52 16.03 -17.37
C PRO A 63 -1.70 16.31 -18.87
N GLU A 64 -0.99 17.31 -19.38
CA GLU A 64 -0.88 17.50 -20.83
C GLU A 64 -0.17 16.30 -21.47
N ALA A 65 -0.54 15.97 -22.70
CA ALA A 65 0.16 14.92 -23.45
C ALA A 65 1.66 15.24 -23.57
N GLY A 66 2.50 14.25 -23.30
CA GLY A 66 3.95 14.40 -23.22
C GLY A 66 4.47 14.89 -21.86
N ALA A 67 3.65 15.50 -21.02
CA ALA A 67 4.10 16.01 -19.71
C ALA A 67 4.34 14.88 -18.70
N ALA A 68 3.58 13.80 -18.79
CA ALA A 68 3.75 12.62 -17.95
C ALA A 68 4.82 11.65 -18.47
N ASP A 69 5.29 11.80 -19.71
CA ASP A 69 6.18 10.86 -20.37
C ASP A 69 7.51 10.69 -19.63
N GLY A 70 8.08 9.49 -19.69
CA GLY A 70 9.37 9.20 -19.10
C GLY A 70 9.49 7.79 -18.54
N ASP A 71 10.56 7.59 -17.78
CA ASP A 71 10.89 6.33 -17.15
C ASP A 71 10.44 6.34 -15.69
N PHE A 72 9.86 5.22 -15.26
CA PHE A 72 9.32 5.01 -13.91
C PHE A 72 9.82 3.68 -13.36
N LEU A 73 10.05 3.64 -12.06
CA LEU A 73 10.17 2.39 -11.34
C LEU A 73 8.76 1.91 -10.99
N PHE A 74 8.30 0.88 -11.69
CA PHE A 74 7.02 0.24 -11.42
C PHE A 74 7.22 -0.90 -10.42
N SER A 75 6.42 -0.90 -9.36
CA SER A 75 6.39 -1.92 -8.32
C SER A 75 5.03 -2.60 -8.31
N LEU A 76 5.00 -3.91 -8.55
CA LEU A 76 3.82 -4.76 -8.38
C LEU A 76 3.91 -5.44 -7.02
N SER A 77 3.03 -5.05 -6.11
CA SER A 77 2.92 -5.61 -4.76
C SER A 77 1.78 -6.63 -4.72
N ALA A 78 2.13 -7.91 -4.90
CA ALA A 78 1.16 -8.98 -4.79
C ALA A 78 0.75 -9.20 -3.33
N TYR A 79 -0.54 -9.44 -3.06
CA TYR A 79 -1.06 -9.66 -1.70
C TYR A 79 -0.33 -10.79 -0.93
N LEU A 80 0.23 -11.78 -1.63
CA LEU A 80 0.99 -12.89 -1.06
C LEU A 80 2.31 -12.45 -0.41
N SER A 81 2.93 -11.40 -0.94
CA SER A 81 4.21 -10.88 -0.47
C SER A 81 4.28 -9.37 -0.71
N PRO A 82 3.46 -8.58 -0.01
CA PRO A 82 3.20 -7.19 -0.39
C PRO A 82 4.44 -6.30 -0.24
N ARG A 83 5.38 -6.68 0.62
CA ARG A 83 6.61 -5.91 0.85
C ARG A 83 7.80 -6.34 0.00
N THR A 84 7.64 -7.32 -0.89
CA THR A 84 8.69 -7.80 -1.81
C THR A 84 8.17 -7.70 -3.25
N PRO A 85 7.98 -6.48 -3.76
CA PRO A 85 7.33 -6.28 -5.05
C PRO A 85 8.18 -6.82 -6.20
N ILE A 86 7.51 -7.29 -7.25
CA ILE A 86 8.13 -7.49 -8.56
C ILE A 86 8.31 -6.11 -9.19
N VAL A 87 9.53 -5.79 -9.62
CA VAL A 87 9.88 -4.47 -10.13
C VAL A 87 10.17 -4.46 -11.62
N PHE A 88 9.76 -3.38 -12.29
CA PHE A 88 9.99 -3.14 -13.70
C PHE A 88 10.49 -1.71 -13.91
N LEU A 89 11.36 -1.53 -14.90
CA LEU A 89 11.53 -0.23 -15.54
C LEU A 89 10.35 -0.07 -16.51
N ALA A 90 9.47 0.87 -16.21
CA ALA A 90 8.30 1.18 -17.02
C ALA A 90 8.52 2.50 -17.76
N LYS A 91 8.44 2.48 -19.09
CA LYS A 91 8.41 3.71 -19.89
C LYS A 91 6.97 4.09 -20.19
N LEU A 92 6.55 5.25 -19.72
CA LEU A 92 5.23 5.84 -19.99
C LEU A 92 5.33 6.79 -21.17
N ALA A 93 4.40 6.65 -22.11
CA ALA A 93 4.19 7.59 -23.20
C ALA A 93 2.71 7.95 -23.30
N THR A 94 2.42 9.24 -23.40
CA THR A 94 1.06 9.79 -23.40
C THR A 94 0.75 10.55 -24.68
N GLU A 95 -0.49 10.44 -25.13
CA GLU A 95 -0.99 11.03 -26.37
C GLU A 95 -2.34 11.69 -26.12
N ALA A 96 -2.56 12.88 -26.68
CA ALA A 96 -3.85 13.54 -26.58
C ALA A 96 -4.95 12.70 -27.28
N ARG A 97 -6.12 12.58 -26.65
CA ARG A 97 -7.30 11.90 -27.20
C ARG A 97 -8.54 12.78 -27.00
N ASP A 98 -9.59 12.53 -27.77
CA ASP A 98 -10.83 13.29 -27.65
C ASP A 98 -11.47 13.00 -26.28
N GLY A 99 -11.48 14.00 -25.38
CA GLY A 99 -12.11 13.90 -24.07
C GLY A 99 -11.28 13.20 -22.97
N GLY A 100 -9.99 12.96 -23.20
CA GLY A 100 -9.11 12.33 -22.21
C GLY A 100 -7.64 12.28 -22.65
N LEU A 101 -6.89 11.38 -22.02
CA LEU A 101 -5.48 11.16 -22.30
C LEU A 101 -5.24 9.68 -22.62
N GLY A 102 -4.68 9.39 -23.79
CA GLY A 102 -4.20 8.07 -24.13
C GLY A 102 -2.83 7.82 -23.52
N PHE A 103 -2.55 6.60 -23.07
CA PHE A 103 -1.21 6.23 -22.61
C PHE A 103 -0.82 4.81 -23.01
N SER A 104 0.48 4.57 -23.15
CA SER A 104 1.08 3.26 -23.38
C SER A 104 2.25 3.06 -22.42
N LEU A 105 2.54 1.80 -22.12
CA LEU A 105 3.61 1.42 -21.21
C LEU A 105 4.50 0.38 -21.87
N ARG A 106 5.82 0.53 -21.68
CA ARG A 106 6.79 -0.53 -21.95
C ARG A 106 7.39 -1.01 -20.65
N PHE A 107 7.14 -2.28 -20.30
CA PHE A 107 7.65 -2.90 -19.10
C PHE A 107 8.91 -3.71 -19.38
N GLN A 108 10.03 -3.36 -18.75
CA GLN A 108 11.25 -4.16 -18.70
C GLN A 108 11.40 -4.74 -17.29
N PRO A 109 11.29 -6.08 -17.11
CA PRO A 109 11.53 -6.70 -15.80
C PRO A 109 12.94 -6.39 -15.31
N LEU A 110 13.09 -6.18 -14.00
CA LEU A 110 14.37 -5.98 -13.35
C LEU A 110 14.68 -7.13 -12.40
N GLU A 111 15.96 -7.47 -12.25
CA GLU A 111 16.38 -8.53 -11.33
C GLU A 111 15.97 -8.19 -9.89
N ALA A 112 15.43 -9.19 -9.19
CA ALA A 112 15.00 -9.05 -7.80
C ALA A 112 16.18 -8.75 -6.85
N ALA A 113 17.39 -9.21 -7.20
CA ALA A 113 18.58 -9.10 -6.37
C ALA A 113 19.09 -7.67 -6.21
N ASP A 114 18.88 -6.80 -7.20
CA ASP A 114 19.36 -5.42 -7.17
C ASP A 114 18.28 -4.37 -7.53
N ARG A 115 17.13 -4.83 -8.04
CA ARG A 115 16.00 -4.00 -8.50
C ARG A 115 16.40 -2.96 -9.55
N ARG A 116 17.42 -3.27 -10.36
CA ARG A 116 18.04 -2.33 -11.32
C ARG A 116 18.45 -3.01 -12.62
N THR A 117 18.99 -4.22 -12.59
CA THR A 117 19.51 -4.89 -13.78
C THR A 117 18.36 -5.40 -14.65
N PRO A 118 18.26 -4.97 -15.92
CA PRO A 118 17.24 -5.49 -16.84
C PRO A 118 17.38 -7.00 -17.06
N THR A 119 16.27 -7.73 -17.00
CA THR A 119 16.20 -9.16 -17.28
C THR A 119 14.92 -9.52 -18.04
N GLY A 120 14.96 -10.62 -18.80
CA GLY A 120 13.83 -11.07 -19.60
C GLY A 120 13.49 -10.13 -20.78
N THR A 121 12.41 -10.46 -21.47
CA THR A 121 11.95 -9.71 -22.64
C THR A 121 11.04 -8.55 -22.22
N PRO A 122 11.29 -7.31 -22.65
CA PRO A 122 10.37 -6.21 -22.39
C PRO A 122 9.05 -6.38 -23.16
N VAL A 123 7.96 -5.88 -22.58
CA VAL A 123 6.60 -5.98 -23.12
C VAL A 123 6.01 -4.58 -23.31
N ASP A 124 5.56 -4.28 -24.51
CA ASP A 124 4.81 -3.06 -24.83
C ASP A 124 3.30 -3.33 -24.66
N VAL A 125 2.58 -2.43 -24.00
CA VAL A 125 1.15 -2.54 -23.71
C VAL A 125 0.41 -1.22 -23.98
N GLY A 126 -0.90 -1.32 -24.19
CA GLY A 126 -1.75 -0.19 -24.58
C GLY A 126 -1.91 -0.05 -26.10
N PRO A 127 -2.49 1.08 -26.57
CA PRO A 127 -2.88 2.24 -25.77
C PRO A 127 -4.07 1.95 -24.85
N TYR A 128 -4.09 2.64 -23.71
CA TYR A 128 -5.19 2.72 -22.75
C TYR A 128 -5.66 4.16 -22.64
N GLU A 129 -6.83 4.39 -22.05
CA GLU A 129 -7.39 5.73 -21.88
C GLU A 129 -7.56 6.07 -20.40
N ALA A 130 -7.12 7.27 -20.03
CA ALA A 130 -7.50 7.92 -18.78
C ALA A 130 -8.65 8.90 -19.08
N GLY A 131 -9.72 8.78 -18.29
CA GLY A 131 -10.87 9.66 -18.36
C GLY A 131 -10.54 11.10 -17.96
N ALA A 132 -11.48 12.02 -18.17
CA ALA A 132 -11.31 13.44 -17.84
C ALA A 132 -11.05 13.71 -16.33
N ASP A 133 -11.40 12.75 -15.48
CA ASP A 133 -11.15 12.73 -14.03
C ASP A 133 -9.79 12.13 -13.65
N GLY A 134 -9.01 11.68 -14.64
CA GLY A 134 -7.73 10.99 -14.48
C GLY A 134 -7.84 9.49 -14.28
N ALA A 135 -9.04 8.95 -14.02
CA ALA A 135 -9.22 7.53 -13.73
C ALA A 135 -8.94 6.67 -14.97
N PHE A 136 -8.31 5.51 -14.77
CA PHE A 136 -8.08 4.55 -15.84
C PHE A 136 -8.27 3.11 -15.38
N THR A 137 -8.61 2.25 -16.33
CA THR A 137 -8.55 0.79 -16.21
C THR A 137 -7.76 0.23 -17.39
N ALA A 138 -6.65 -0.44 -17.12
CA ALA A 138 -5.76 -1.00 -18.13
C ALA A 138 -5.66 -2.52 -17.97
N ALA A 139 -6.34 -3.27 -18.83
CA ALA A 139 -6.19 -4.73 -18.92
C ALA A 139 -4.95 -5.07 -19.75
N LEU A 140 -3.94 -5.64 -19.11
CA LEU A 140 -2.68 -6.00 -19.76
C LEU A 140 -2.80 -7.36 -20.46
N PRO A 141 -2.06 -7.60 -21.55
CA PRO A 141 -1.91 -8.94 -22.09
C PRO A 141 -1.23 -9.85 -21.06
N THR A 142 -1.17 -11.15 -21.37
CA THR A 142 -0.37 -12.06 -20.56
C THR A 142 1.11 -11.64 -20.59
N ILE A 143 1.67 -11.39 -19.41
CA ILE A 143 3.07 -11.01 -19.21
C ILE A 143 3.81 -12.19 -18.57
N THR A 144 5.03 -12.42 -19.04
CA THR A 144 5.97 -13.36 -18.43
C THR A 144 7.03 -12.60 -17.67
N VAL A 145 7.20 -12.91 -16.38
CA VAL A 145 8.28 -12.39 -15.54
C VAL A 145 9.27 -13.53 -15.30
N PRO A 146 10.56 -13.36 -15.65
CA PRO A 146 11.56 -14.40 -15.43
C PRO A 146 11.79 -14.62 -13.93
N GLY A 147 12.20 -15.83 -13.56
CA GLY A 147 12.40 -16.21 -12.16
C GLY A 147 13.37 -15.31 -11.38
N ASN A 148 14.44 -14.82 -12.03
CA ASN A 148 15.38 -13.89 -11.39
C ASN A 148 14.78 -12.48 -11.13
N ALA A 149 13.65 -12.13 -11.74
CA ALA A 149 12.87 -10.93 -11.44
C ALA A 149 11.72 -11.19 -10.45
N ASN A 150 11.46 -12.44 -10.08
CA ASN A 150 10.37 -12.82 -9.18
C ASN A 150 10.89 -13.10 -7.76
N PRO A 151 10.87 -12.12 -6.83
CA PRO A 151 11.33 -12.31 -5.45
C PRO A 151 10.42 -13.23 -4.61
N ILE A 152 9.21 -13.55 -5.09
CA ILE A 152 8.22 -14.31 -4.30
C ILE A 152 8.53 -15.80 -4.33
N SER A 153 8.81 -16.34 -5.52
CA SER A 153 9.08 -17.77 -5.69
C SER A 153 10.37 -18.10 -6.43
N GLY A 154 11.04 -17.11 -7.03
CA GLY A 154 12.23 -17.32 -7.87
C GLY A 154 11.96 -18.08 -9.17
N SER A 155 10.70 -18.44 -9.45
CA SER A 155 10.29 -19.17 -10.66
C SER A 155 9.66 -18.23 -11.67
N ASP A 156 9.68 -18.62 -12.94
CA ASP A 156 8.98 -17.87 -13.99
C ASP A 156 7.50 -17.74 -13.65
N LEU A 157 6.99 -16.51 -13.80
CA LEU A 157 5.61 -16.14 -13.55
C LEU A 157 4.94 -15.81 -14.88
N GLU A 158 3.74 -16.35 -15.12
CA GLU A 158 2.88 -15.93 -16.21
C GLU A 158 1.60 -15.38 -15.60
N ALA A 159 1.26 -14.12 -15.87
CA ALA A 159 0.08 -13.48 -15.29
C ALA A 159 -0.65 -12.59 -16.30
N THR A 160 -1.96 -12.49 -16.14
CA THR A 160 -2.82 -11.53 -16.83
C THR A 160 -3.44 -10.65 -15.77
N ILE A 161 -3.14 -9.35 -15.82
CA ILE A 161 -3.53 -8.38 -14.79
C ILE A 161 -4.30 -7.21 -15.37
N THR A 162 -5.10 -6.59 -14.53
CA THR A 162 -5.74 -5.30 -14.80
C THR A 162 -5.23 -4.30 -13.76
N LEU A 163 -4.75 -3.15 -14.23
CA LEU A 163 -4.37 -2.02 -13.39
C LEU A 163 -5.54 -1.05 -13.33
N THR A 164 -5.92 -0.62 -12.12
CA THR A 164 -6.92 0.43 -11.91
C THR A 164 -6.29 1.52 -11.06
N GLY A 165 -6.31 2.75 -11.52
CA GLY A 165 -5.72 3.89 -10.80
C GLY A 165 -6.05 5.21 -11.45
N SER A 166 -5.30 6.25 -11.11
CA SER A 166 -5.49 7.60 -11.65
C SER A 166 -4.19 8.20 -12.17
N LEU A 167 -4.22 8.76 -13.38
CA LEU A 167 -3.12 9.48 -14.01
C LEU A 167 -3.35 10.99 -13.86
N CYS A 168 -2.87 11.54 -12.74
CA CYS A 168 -3.09 12.93 -12.35
C CYS A 168 -1.84 13.78 -12.51
N ALA A 169 -1.99 15.07 -12.82
CA ALA A 169 -0.89 16.03 -12.78
C ALA A 169 -0.57 16.46 -11.33
N PRO A 170 0.72 16.54 -10.91
CA PRO A 170 1.90 16.11 -11.66
C PRO A 170 2.04 14.57 -11.62
N ALA A 171 2.20 13.96 -12.80
CA ALA A 171 2.24 12.50 -12.95
C ALA A 171 3.63 11.93 -12.63
N ASP A 172 4.22 12.37 -11.51
CA ASP A 172 5.51 11.87 -11.01
C ASP A 172 5.33 10.59 -10.18
N PHE A 173 4.13 10.38 -9.67
CA PHE A 173 3.76 9.20 -8.91
C PHE A 173 2.35 8.75 -9.31
N VAL A 174 2.23 7.49 -9.71
CA VAL A 174 0.96 6.86 -10.10
C VAL A 174 0.81 5.56 -9.35
N CYS A 175 -0.36 5.30 -8.79
CA CYS A 175 -0.59 4.11 -7.98
C CYS A 175 -2.04 3.63 -8.13
N GLY A 176 -2.30 2.44 -7.64
CA GLY A 176 -3.66 1.91 -7.58
C GLY A 176 -3.69 0.41 -7.32
N ASP A 177 -4.77 -0.20 -7.75
CA ASP A 177 -5.08 -1.60 -7.51
C ASP A 177 -4.67 -2.48 -8.70
N VAL A 178 -4.32 -3.72 -8.37
CA VAL A 178 -4.05 -4.79 -9.33
C VAL A 178 -5.06 -5.90 -9.08
N THR A 179 -5.74 -6.30 -10.14
CA THR A 179 -6.55 -7.53 -10.15
C THR A 179 -6.08 -8.45 -11.27
N GLY A 180 -6.52 -9.70 -11.27
CA GLY A 180 -6.21 -10.64 -12.34
C GLY A 180 -5.79 -12.01 -11.82
N THR A 181 -5.08 -12.76 -12.66
CA THR A 181 -4.69 -14.12 -12.32
C THR A 181 -3.26 -14.44 -12.74
N VAL A 182 -2.59 -15.21 -11.91
CA VAL A 182 -1.36 -15.92 -12.24
C VAL A 182 -1.74 -17.27 -12.83
N ALA A 183 -1.22 -17.61 -14.01
CA ALA A 183 -1.41 -18.90 -14.66
C ALA A 183 -0.28 -19.89 -14.33
N ARG A 184 0.95 -19.40 -14.16
CA ARG A 184 2.14 -20.17 -13.77
C ARG A 184 2.99 -19.38 -12.76
N PRO A 185 3.65 -20.03 -11.78
CA PRO A 185 3.77 -21.48 -11.59
C PRO A 185 2.57 -22.11 -10.86
N LEU A 186 1.79 -21.30 -10.13
CA LEU A 186 0.58 -21.73 -9.42
C LEU A 186 -0.58 -20.83 -9.84
N ARG A 187 -1.75 -21.42 -10.07
CA ARG A 187 -2.95 -20.64 -10.37
C ARG A 187 -3.39 -19.87 -9.13
N LEU A 188 -3.32 -18.55 -9.19
CA LEU A 188 -3.65 -17.65 -8.09
C LEU A 188 -4.45 -16.46 -8.61
N ASP A 189 -5.41 -16.01 -7.80
CA ASP A 189 -6.06 -14.70 -7.99
C ASP A 189 -5.15 -13.62 -7.39
N LEU A 190 -5.13 -12.43 -7.99
CA LEU A 190 -4.33 -11.29 -7.53
C LEU A 190 -5.17 -10.19 -6.87
N ALA A 191 -6.41 -10.45 -6.48
CA ALA A 191 -7.22 -9.55 -5.66
C ALA A 191 -6.43 -9.02 -4.45
N ASP A 192 -6.73 -7.78 -4.05
CA ASP A 192 -6.05 -7.03 -2.97
C ASP A 192 -4.55 -6.78 -3.21
N SER A 193 -4.08 -6.92 -4.46
CA SER A 193 -2.74 -6.51 -4.86
C SER A 193 -2.74 -5.05 -5.31
N THR A 194 -1.58 -4.40 -5.23
CA THR A 194 -1.42 -2.98 -5.53
C THR A 194 -0.26 -2.76 -6.49
N PHE A 195 -0.24 -1.60 -7.14
CA PHE A 195 0.93 -1.13 -7.87
C PHE A 195 1.27 0.31 -7.50
N ALA A 196 2.53 0.66 -7.71
CA ALA A 196 3.01 2.03 -7.66
C ALA A 196 4.07 2.25 -8.73
N MET A 197 4.09 3.45 -9.30
CA MET A 197 5.05 3.95 -10.27
C MET A 197 5.64 5.22 -9.70
N ASP A 198 6.95 5.26 -9.55
CA ASP A 198 7.68 6.46 -9.13
C ASP A 198 8.64 6.90 -10.23
N ARG A 199 8.61 8.18 -10.61
CA ARG A 199 9.39 8.70 -11.72
C ARG A 199 10.88 8.56 -11.45
N ILE A 200 11.61 8.04 -12.43
CA ILE A 200 13.07 7.99 -12.41
C ILE A 200 13.59 9.32 -12.96
N THR A 201 14.15 10.14 -12.07
CA THR A 201 14.76 11.43 -12.42
C THR A 201 16.24 11.31 -12.77
N ASP A 202 16.91 10.25 -12.27
CA ASP A 202 18.29 9.90 -12.57
C ASP A 202 18.37 8.42 -13.01
N PRO A 203 18.69 8.12 -14.28
CA PRO A 203 18.77 6.75 -14.78
C PRO A 203 19.90 5.93 -14.14
N THR A 204 20.83 6.57 -13.41
CA THR A 204 21.89 5.88 -12.65
C THR A 204 21.50 5.61 -11.20
N SER A 205 20.38 6.17 -10.73
CA SER A 205 19.91 6.04 -9.35
C SER A 205 18.39 5.97 -9.27
N TYR A 206 17.86 4.75 -9.30
CA TYR A 206 16.41 4.52 -9.19
C TYR A 206 15.89 4.88 -7.79
N PRO A 207 14.64 5.38 -7.69
CA PRO A 207 13.99 5.59 -6.39
C PRO A 207 13.86 4.27 -5.63
N ALA A 208 13.66 4.35 -4.31
CA ALA A 208 13.32 3.17 -3.54
C ALA A 208 11.91 2.69 -3.91
N PRO A 209 11.69 1.39 -4.13
CA PRO A 209 10.37 0.87 -4.47
C PRO A 209 9.39 1.06 -3.30
N VAL A 210 8.23 1.61 -3.62
CA VAL A 210 7.08 1.71 -2.73
C VAL A 210 5.96 0.79 -3.22
N ILE A 211 5.09 0.36 -2.31
CA ILE A 211 4.19 -0.77 -2.58
C ILE A 211 2.73 -0.37 -2.81
N ASP A 212 2.38 0.90 -2.60
CA ASP A 212 0.99 1.40 -2.68
C ASP A 212 0.93 2.94 -2.74
N CYS A 213 -0.29 3.45 -2.78
CA CYS A 213 -0.59 4.88 -2.78
C CYS A 213 -0.18 5.63 -1.50
N GLU A 214 -0.02 4.94 -0.37
CA GLU A 214 0.50 5.52 0.87
C GLU A 214 2.03 5.63 0.85
N ARG A 215 2.68 5.20 -0.24
CA ARG A 215 4.12 5.18 -0.43
C ARG A 215 4.84 4.35 0.64
N ARG A 216 4.20 3.28 1.13
CA ARG A 216 4.85 2.38 2.09
C ARG A 216 6.07 1.73 1.43
N PRO A 217 7.23 1.69 2.09
CA PRO A 217 8.45 1.16 1.48
C PRO A 217 8.42 -0.37 1.41
N ALA A 218 8.94 -0.91 0.30
CA ALA A 218 9.30 -2.32 0.20
C ALA A 218 10.34 -2.69 1.29
N LEU A 219 10.48 -3.99 1.55
CA LEU A 219 11.58 -4.49 2.37
C LEU A 219 12.92 -4.15 1.69
N PRO A 220 13.94 -3.78 2.48
CA PRO A 220 15.32 -3.67 1.99
C PRO A 220 15.78 -4.97 1.32
N LEU A 221 16.71 -4.83 0.38
CA LEU A 221 17.47 -5.97 -0.12
C LEU A 221 18.43 -6.44 0.98
N GLU A 222 18.56 -7.75 1.16
CA GLU A 222 19.52 -8.37 2.09
C GLU A 222 20.91 -8.51 1.46
#